data_AF-V6ATV9-F1
#
_entry.id   AF-V6ATV9-F1
#
_cell.length_a   1.000
_cell.length_b   1.000
_cell.length_c   1.000
_cell.angle_alpha   90.00
_cell.angle_beta   90.00
_cell.angle_gamma   90.00
#
_symmetry.space_group_name_H-M   'P 1'
#
loop_
_entity.id
_entity.type
_entity.pdbx_description
1 polymer ?
#
loop_
_entity_poly.entity_id
_entity_poly.type
_entity_poly.pdbx_seq_one_letter_code
_entity_poly.pdbx_strand_id
1 'polypeptide(L)'
;MVMIEGNYSANYYRKATHSIKVDYNVSEVVLGDGIFPIREKSVWRKILGTKKGKNTVDLELEEHVFVDDDYTRFFNHLGDEVDFGFNYDSKIIENYPDRILQEKEHTVKRPRLTEQEVIKKFESCIKRPKEKKIRDLDEKVTIRKVTEIYVPIFEARLVGPKSKVDLLRIDASRNKLL
;
A
#
# COMPACT_ATOMS: atom_id res chain seq x y z
N MET A 1 -11.18 -14.69 -6.89
CA MET A 1 -10.21 -13.75 -6.30
C MET A 1 -10.47 -13.69 -4.81
N VAL A 2 -9.57 -13.12 -4.01
CA VAL A 2 -9.76 -13.00 -2.56
C VAL A 2 -9.62 -11.55 -2.17
N MET A 3 -10.60 -11.03 -1.43
CA MET A 3 -10.52 -9.76 -0.75
C MET A 3 -10.19 -10.01 0.72
N ILE A 4 -9.30 -9.21 1.27
CA ILE A 4 -8.97 -9.25 2.69
C ILE A 4 -8.99 -7.84 3.26
N GLU A 5 -9.64 -7.73 4.41
CA GLU A 5 -9.83 -6.50 5.17
C GLU A 5 -9.17 -6.68 6.53
N GLY A 6 -8.41 -5.68 6.94
CA GLY A 6 -7.73 -5.70 8.22
C GLY A 6 -7.22 -4.34 8.61
N ASN A 7 -6.64 -4.29 9.80
CA ASN A 7 -6.07 -3.11 10.40
C ASN A 7 -4.59 -3.36 10.69
N TYR A 8 -3.77 -2.33 10.48
CA TYR A 8 -2.40 -2.29 10.94
C TYR A 8 -2.24 -1.14 11.92
N SER A 9 -1.80 -1.49 13.14
CA SER A 9 -1.42 -0.50 14.15
C SER A 9 0.05 -0.67 14.50
N ALA A 10 0.73 0.46 14.70
CA ALA A 10 2.11 0.50 15.13
C ALA A 10 2.36 1.71 16.03
N ASN A 11 3.14 1.47 17.08
CA ASN A 11 3.59 2.48 18.01
C ASN A 11 5.12 2.36 18.11
N TYR A 12 5.84 3.42 17.77
CA TYR A 12 7.29 3.39 17.73
C TYR A 12 7.91 4.78 17.82
N TYR A 13 9.22 4.83 18.07
CA TYR A 13 10.00 6.04 17.93
C TYR A 13 10.89 5.99 16.69
N ARG A 14 11.00 7.11 15.97
CA ARG A 14 11.92 7.24 14.82
C ARG A 14 12.78 8.49 14.93
N LYS A 15 13.96 8.44 14.29
CA LYS A 15 14.78 9.65 14.07
C LYS A 15 14.30 10.35 12.80
N ALA A 16 13.97 11.63 12.91
CA ALA A 16 13.54 12.48 11.80
C ALA A 16 14.37 13.78 11.77
N THR A 17 14.61 14.30 10.57
CA THR A 17 15.32 15.57 10.39
C THR A 17 14.37 16.61 9.81
N HIS A 18 14.15 17.70 10.55
CA HIS A 18 13.31 18.82 10.11
C HIS A 18 14.17 20.04 9.81
N SER A 19 14.10 20.56 8.59
CA SER A 19 14.85 21.75 8.21
C SER A 19 14.01 23.02 8.40
N ILE A 20 14.51 23.99 9.16
CA ILE A 20 13.89 25.31 9.31
C ILE A 20 14.76 26.42 8.71
N LYS A 21 14.12 27.47 8.21
CA LYS A 21 14.82 28.67 7.70
C LYS A 21 14.80 29.76 8.75
N VAL A 22 15.97 30.20 9.18
CA VAL A 22 16.17 31.25 10.18
C VAL A 22 16.86 32.47 9.57
N ASP A 23 16.83 33.59 10.27
CA ASP A 23 17.47 34.81 9.78
C ASP A 23 18.99 34.66 9.69
N TYR A 24 19.61 35.50 8.86
CA TYR A 24 21.02 35.35 8.50
C TYR A 24 21.98 35.50 9.69
N ASN A 25 21.55 36.18 10.75
CA ASN A 25 22.31 36.47 11.97
C ASN A 25 22.12 35.40 13.06
N VAL A 26 21.29 34.39 12.82
CA VAL A 26 21.15 33.24 13.72
C VAL A 26 22.25 32.22 13.40
N SER A 27 23.03 31.82 14.41
CA SER A 27 24.08 30.79 14.29
C SER A 27 23.64 29.41 14.74
N GLU A 28 22.66 29.33 15.63
CA GLU A 28 22.13 28.10 16.19
C GLU A 28 20.68 28.29 16.65
N VAL A 29 19.97 27.18 16.78
CA VAL A 29 18.63 27.12 17.37
C VAL A 29 18.70 26.21 18.58
N VAL A 30 18.16 26.68 19.71
CA VAL A 30 18.02 25.88 20.93
C VAL A 30 16.57 25.42 21.05
N LEU A 31 16.36 24.13 21.21
CA LEU A 31 15.03 23.53 21.38
C LEU A 31 15.09 22.46 22.47
N GLY A 32 14.44 22.72 23.60
CA GLY A 32 14.64 21.91 24.82
C GLY A 32 16.11 21.95 25.24
N ASP A 33 16.69 20.77 25.44
CA ASP A 33 18.11 20.60 25.78
C ASP A 33 19.03 20.47 24.53
N GLY A 34 18.46 20.51 23.32
CA GLY A 34 19.20 20.37 22.07
C GLY A 34 19.71 21.70 21.51
N ILE A 35 20.95 21.71 21.02
CA ILE A 35 21.55 22.84 20.30
C ILE A 35 21.79 22.42 18.85
N PHE A 36 21.20 23.15 17.91
CA PHE A 36 21.20 22.83 16.48
C PHE A 36 21.88 23.94 15.69
N PRO A 37 23.13 23.74 15.23
CA PRO A 37 23.85 24.77 14.49
C PRO A 37 23.28 24.95 13.08
N ILE A 38 23.53 26.11 12.47
CA ILE A 38 23.22 26.32 11.05
C ILE A 38 23.97 25.33 10.16
N ARG A 39 23.30 24.87 9.10
CA ARG A 39 23.92 24.09 8.03
C ARG A 39 25.00 24.92 7.35
N GLU A 40 26.15 24.30 7.11
CA GLU A 40 27.25 24.99 6.44
C GLU A 40 26.86 25.42 5.02
N LYS A 41 27.05 26.70 4.71
CA LYS A 41 26.86 27.23 3.35
C LYS A 41 28.03 26.82 2.46
N SER A 42 27.75 26.45 1.21
CA SER A 42 28.81 26.14 0.24
C SER A 42 29.74 27.34 0.01
N VAL A 43 31.01 27.07 -0.29
CA VAL A 43 32.06 28.08 -0.52
C VAL A 43 31.64 29.09 -1.58
N TRP A 44 31.05 28.63 -2.69
CA TRP A 44 30.53 29.50 -3.75
C TRP A 44 29.41 30.43 -3.29
N ARG A 45 28.53 29.96 -2.40
CA ARG A 45 27.44 30.77 -1.83
C ARG A 45 27.96 31.79 -0.81
N LYS A 46 29.07 31.49 -0.12
CA LYS A 46 29.78 32.44 0.75
C LYS A 46 30.44 33.57 -0.07
N ILE A 47 30.93 33.27 -1.29
CA ILE A 47 31.67 34.23 -2.14
C ILE A 47 30.74 35.06 -3.06
N LEU A 48 29.74 34.45 -3.69
CA LEU A 48 28.87 35.12 -4.68
C LEU A 48 27.61 35.79 -4.07
N GLY A 49 27.37 35.60 -2.78
CA GLY A 49 26.16 36.06 -2.10
C GLY A 49 26.20 37.56 -1.76
N THR A 50 25.72 38.42 -2.66
CA THR A 50 25.60 39.87 -2.42
C THR A 50 24.43 40.25 -1.48
N LYS A 51 23.51 39.32 -1.19
CA LYS A 51 22.43 39.50 -0.20
C LYS A 51 22.55 38.44 0.90
N LYS A 52 22.43 38.87 2.17
CA LYS A 52 22.42 37.99 3.34
C LYS A 52 21.16 37.11 3.35
N GLY A 53 21.18 36.02 2.59
CA GLY A 53 20.08 35.04 2.55
C GLY A 53 19.94 34.27 3.87
N LYS A 54 18.70 33.88 4.19
CA LYS A 54 18.34 33.08 5.36
C LYS A 54 19.27 31.86 5.56
N ASN A 55 19.53 31.52 6.81
CA ASN A 55 20.23 30.29 7.17
C ASN A 55 19.23 29.13 7.21
N THR A 56 19.74 27.91 7.14
CA THR A 56 18.94 26.69 7.32
C THR A 56 19.53 25.93 8.49
N VAL A 57 18.69 25.43 9.39
CA VAL A 57 19.08 24.61 10.53
C VAL A 57 18.37 23.28 10.39
N ASP A 58 19.10 22.19 10.58
CA ASP A 58 18.56 20.84 10.57
C ASP A 58 18.34 20.37 12.02
N LEU A 59 17.10 20.10 12.35
CA LEU A 59 16.68 19.61 13.65
C LEU A 59 16.59 18.09 13.57
N GLU A 60 17.64 17.39 14.01
CA GLU A 60 17.61 15.94 14.18
C GLU A 60 16.87 15.60 15.47
N LEU A 61 15.60 15.24 15.32
CA LEU A 61 14.68 14.97 16.42
C LEU A 61 14.28 13.51 16.47
N GLU A 62 13.72 13.17 17.61
CA GLU A 62 13.12 11.89 17.87
C GLU A 62 11.61 12.05 17.95
N GLU A 63 10.90 11.34 17.07
CA GLU A 63 9.46 11.41 16.98
C GLU A 63 8.85 10.15 17.55
N HIS A 64 7.82 10.32 18.38
CA HIS A 64 6.90 9.26 18.73
C HIS A 64 5.81 9.17 17.65
N VAL A 65 5.68 8.02 17.01
CA VAL A 65 4.76 7.79 15.89
C VAL A 65 3.74 6.74 16.30
N PHE A 66 2.47 7.08 16.09
CA PHE A 66 1.35 6.16 16.19
C PHE A 66 0.68 6.05 14.82
N VAL A 67 0.57 4.81 14.32
CA VAL A 67 -0.12 4.45 13.08
C VAL A 67 -1.29 3.56 13.46
N ASP A 68 -2.46 3.84 12.91
CA ASP A 68 -3.66 3.02 13.03
C ASP A 68 -4.48 3.16 11.75
N ASP A 69 -4.20 2.28 10.79
CA ASP A 69 -4.70 2.37 9.43
C ASP A 69 -5.47 1.10 9.04
N ASP A 70 -6.60 1.30 8.37
CA ASP A 70 -7.40 0.23 7.79
C ASP A 70 -7.04 -0.04 6.33
N TYR A 71 -6.96 -1.32 5.98
CA TYR A 71 -6.56 -1.78 4.66
C TYR A 71 -7.58 -2.75 4.09
N THR A 72 -7.92 -2.54 2.82
CA THR A 72 -8.58 -3.52 1.96
C THR A 72 -7.65 -3.86 0.82
N ARG A 73 -7.45 -5.16 0.55
CA ARG A 73 -6.59 -5.65 -0.53
C ARG A 73 -7.25 -6.78 -1.28
N PHE A 74 -6.95 -6.86 -2.57
CA PHE A 74 -7.50 -7.88 -3.47
C PHE A 74 -6.36 -8.67 -4.09
N PHE A 75 -6.51 -10.00 -4.11
CA PHE A 75 -5.56 -10.93 -4.69
C PHE A 75 -6.25 -11.76 -5.77
N ASN A 76 -5.62 -11.86 -6.94
CA ASN A 76 -6.12 -12.74 -8.01
C ASN A 76 -5.99 -14.21 -7.60
N HIS A 77 -6.48 -15.13 -8.43
CA HIS A 77 -6.45 -16.57 -8.12
C HIS A 77 -5.03 -17.18 -8.06
N LEU A 78 -4.00 -16.47 -8.56
CA LEU A 78 -2.58 -16.82 -8.48
C LEU A 78 -1.89 -16.21 -7.25
N GLY A 79 -2.53 -15.23 -6.60
CA GLY A 79 -1.99 -14.53 -5.45
C GLY A 79 -1.30 -13.20 -5.73
N ASP A 80 -1.42 -12.66 -6.94
CA ASP A 80 -0.93 -11.31 -7.22
C ASP A 80 -1.94 -10.28 -6.73
N GLU A 81 -1.44 -9.22 -6.10
CA GLU A 81 -2.25 -8.07 -5.73
C GLU A 81 -2.83 -7.43 -7.00
N VAL A 82 -4.12 -7.13 -6.99
CA VAL A 82 -4.82 -6.49 -8.10
C VAL A 82 -5.60 -5.29 -7.59
N ASP A 83 -5.65 -4.25 -8.42
CA ASP A 83 -6.60 -3.17 -8.19
C ASP A 83 -7.99 -3.63 -8.65
N PHE A 84 -8.92 -3.72 -7.70
CA PHE A 84 -10.31 -4.06 -7.97
C PHE A 84 -11.12 -2.76 -7.96
N GLY A 85 -11.07 -2.05 -9.09
CA GLY A 85 -11.67 -0.72 -9.27
C GLY A 85 -13.20 -0.68 -9.35
N PHE A 86 -13.90 -1.64 -8.76
CA PHE A 86 -15.37 -1.72 -8.74
C PHE A 86 -15.91 -1.52 -7.34
N ASN A 87 -16.97 -0.73 -7.23
CA ASN A 87 -17.69 -0.56 -5.99
C ASN A 87 -18.50 -1.83 -5.72
N TYR A 88 -18.36 -2.43 -4.54
CA TYR A 88 -19.04 -3.67 -4.15
C TYR A 88 -20.31 -3.32 -3.37
N ASP A 89 -21.33 -2.81 -4.03
CA ASP A 89 -22.62 -2.58 -3.38
C ASP A 89 -23.51 -3.83 -3.39
N SER A 90 -24.54 -3.83 -2.55
CA SER A 90 -25.49 -4.94 -2.44
C SER A 90 -26.31 -5.18 -3.71
N LYS A 91 -26.24 -4.31 -4.73
CA LYS A 91 -26.95 -4.48 -5.99
C LYS A 91 -26.17 -5.35 -6.98
N ILE A 92 -24.86 -5.45 -6.79
CA ILE A 92 -23.94 -6.22 -7.66
C ILE A 92 -23.61 -7.59 -7.04
N ILE A 93 -23.73 -7.72 -5.73
CA ILE A 93 -23.50 -8.98 -5.03
C ILE A 93 -24.69 -9.92 -5.25
N GLU A 94 -24.40 -11.17 -5.66
CA GLU A 94 -25.40 -12.22 -5.77
C GLU A 94 -26.06 -12.49 -4.41
N ASN A 95 -27.39 -12.63 -4.38
CA ASN A 95 -28.15 -12.85 -3.15
C ASN A 95 -27.97 -14.27 -2.59
N TYR A 96 -27.73 -15.25 -3.45
CA TYR A 96 -27.56 -16.66 -3.09
C TYR A 96 -26.28 -17.26 -3.68
N PRO A 97 -25.09 -16.74 -3.30
CA PRO A 97 -23.83 -17.11 -3.94
C PRO A 97 -23.53 -18.61 -3.81
N ASP A 98 -23.77 -19.19 -2.63
CA ASP A 98 -23.50 -20.62 -2.37
C ASP A 98 -24.30 -21.55 -3.28
N ARG A 99 -25.57 -21.20 -3.54
CA ARG A 99 -26.43 -21.98 -4.44
C ARG A 99 -25.88 -21.96 -5.87
N ILE A 100 -25.50 -20.78 -6.37
CA ILE A 100 -24.94 -20.67 -7.72
C ILE A 100 -23.60 -21.41 -7.82
N LEU A 101 -22.76 -21.31 -6.79
CA LEU A 101 -21.47 -22.00 -6.75
C LEU A 101 -21.63 -23.52 -6.74
N GLN A 102 -22.62 -24.05 -6.02
CA GLN A 102 -22.95 -25.48 -6.05
C GLN A 102 -23.45 -25.91 -7.44
N GLU A 103 -24.38 -25.16 -8.05
CA GLU A 103 -24.90 -25.46 -9.39
C GLU A 103 -23.80 -25.40 -10.49
N LYS A 104 -22.75 -24.60 -10.28
CA LYS A 104 -21.68 -24.34 -11.24
C LYS A 104 -20.32 -24.91 -10.84
N GLU A 105 -20.27 -25.83 -9.88
CA GLU A 105 -19.03 -26.32 -9.27
C GLU A 105 -17.97 -26.75 -10.31
N HIS A 106 -18.38 -27.42 -11.39
CA HIS A 106 -17.49 -27.91 -12.46
C HIS A 106 -16.90 -26.80 -13.36
N THR A 107 -17.48 -25.60 -13.35
CA THR A 107 -17.02 -24.45 -14.18
C THR A 107 -16.31 -23.40 -13.33
N VAL A 108 -16.57 -23.37 -12.03
CA VAL A 108 -16.04 -22.36 -11.11
C VAL A 108 -14.57 -22.66 -10.76
N LYS A 109 -13.70 -21.68 -10.97
CA LYS A 109 -12.30 -21.74 -10.53
C LYS A 109 -12.16 -21.19 -9.11
N ARG A 110 -11.69 -22.02 -8.18
CA ARG A 110 -11.34 -21.58 -6.83
C ARG A 110 -9.96 -20.91 -6.78
N PRO A 111 -9.71 -20.01 -5.83
CA PRO A 111 -8.36 -19.50 -5.56
C PRO A 111 -7.37 -20.65 -5.33
N ARG A 112 -6.13 -20.53 -5.83
CA ARG A 112 -5.08 -21.53 -5.55
C ARG A 112 -4.42 -21.33 -4.20
N LEU A 113 -4.55 -20.13 -3.63
CA LEU A 113 -4.00 -19.81 -2.33
C LEU A 113 -4.93 -20.27 -1.22
N THR A 114 -4.33 -20.79 -0.16
CA THR A 114 -4.98 -20.96 1.14
C THR A 114 -5.19 -19.62 1.82
N GLU A 115 -6.14 -19.57 2.76
CA GLU A 115 -6.40 -18.38 3.58
C GLU A 115 -5.12 -17.90 4.30
N GLN A 116 -4.32 -18.82 4.83
CA GLN A 116 -3.06 -18.49 5.52
C GLN A 116 -2.03 -17.82 4.59
N GLU A 117 -1.93 -18.25 3.33
CA GLU A 117 -1.05 -17.64 2.35
C GLU A 117 -1.52 -16.23 1.97
N VAL A 118 -2.83 -16.02 1.85
CA VAL A 118 -3.42 -14.70 1.63
C VAL A 118 -3.13 -13.77 2.81
N ILE A 119 -3.31 -14.24 4.05
CA ILE A 119 -3.02 -13.46 5.25
C ILE A 119 -1.54 -13.06 5.29
N LYS A 120 -0.61 -13.99 5.03
CA LYS A 120 0.83 -13.67 4.98
C LYS A 120 1.17 -12.61 3.93
N LYS A 121 0.58 -12.72 2.73
CA LYS A 121 0.74 -11.72 1.67
C LYS A 121 0.19 -10.37 2.12
N PHE A 122 -1.01 -10.33 2.67
CA PHE A 122 -1.63 -9.12 3.20
C PHE A 122 -0.76 -8.43 4.25
N GLU A 123 -0.27 -9.16 5.25
CA GLU A 123 0.64 -8.63 6.26
C GLU A 123 1.88 -7.98 5.63
N SER A 124 2.50 -8.64 4.66
CA SER A 124 3.69 -8.09 3.96
C SER A 124 3.40 -6.82 3.15
N CYS A 125 2.16 -6.65 2.66
CA CYS A 125 1.76 -5.47 1.91
C CYS A 125 1.52 -4.26 2.82
N ILE A 126 0.99 -4.46 4.03
CA ILE A 126 0.52 -3.38 4.90
C ILE A 126 1.51 -2.99 6.00
N LYS A 127 2.39 -3.91 6.45
CA LYS A 127 3.33 -3.64 7.53
C LYS A 127 4.23 -2.44 7.21
N ARG A 128 4.20 -1.44 8.09
CA ARG A 128 5.03 -0.24 8.05
C ARG A 128 5.55 0.07 9.46
N PRO A 129 6.85 0.01 9.69
CA PRO A 129 7.70 0.87 8.88
C PRO A 129 8.89 0.12 8.26
N LYS A 130 9.28 0.50 7.04
CA LYS A 130 10.47 -0.04 6.34
C LYS A 130 11.74 0.77 6.64
N GLU A 131 11.66 1.70 7.57
CA GLU A 131 12.74 2.64 7.89
C GLU A 131 13.79 1.96 8.77
N LYS A 132 15.08 2.35 8.62
CA LYS A 132 16.19 1.68 9.33
C LYS A 132 16.44 2.21 10.76
N LYS A 133 15.85 3.36 11.14
CA LYS A 133 16.16 4.10 12.38
C LYS A 133 14.96 4.15 13.32
N ILE A 134 14.45 2.98 13.68
CA ILE A 134 13.25 2.80 14.51
C ILE A 134 13.64 2.11 15.81
N ARG A 135 12.96 2.46 16.90
CA ARG A 135 13.13 1.85 18.21
C ARG A 135 11.77 1.66 18.89
N ASP A 136 11.69 0.69 19.79
CA ASP A 136 10.50 0.33 20.57
C ASP A 136 9.25 0.12 19.69
N LEU A 137 9.42 -0.62 18.58
CA LEU A 137 8.31 -0.95 17.69
C LEU A 137 7.39 -1.99 18.34
N ASP A 138 6.19 -1.54 18.71
CA ASP A 138 5.05 -2.38 19.03
C ASP A 138 4.08 -2.35 17.85
N GLU A 139 3.92 -3.47 17.15
CA GLU A 139 3.07 -3.57 15.97
C GLU A 139 2.07 -4.72 16.05
N LYS A 140 0.90 -4.49 15.46
CA LYS A 140 -0.18 -5.48 15.42
C LYS A 140 -0.93 -5.40 14.09
N VAL A 141 -1.12 -6.56 13.48
CA VAL A 141 -2.07 -6.76 12.38
C VAL A 141 -3.30 -7.47 12.92
N THR A 142 -4.48 -6.95 12.60
CA THR A 142 -5.76 -7.60 12.91
C THR A 142 -6.51 -7.86 11.63
N ILE A 143 -6.82 -9.13 11.34
CA ILE A 143 -7.66 -9.52 10.21
C ILE A 143 -9.12 -9.37 10.64
N ARG A 144 -9.89 -8.60 9.87
CA ARG A 144 -11.33 -8.40 10.10
C ARG A 144 -12.14 -9.37 9.27
N LYS A 145 -11.79 -9.52 7.99
CA LYS A 145 -12.56 -10.31 7.03
C LYS A 145 -11.68 -10.86 5.92
N VAL A 146 -11.93 -12.10 5.53
CA VAL A 146 -11.45 -12.69 4.28
C VAL A 146 -12.67 -13.09 3.47
N THR A 147 -12.75 -12.65 2.22
CA THR A 147 -13.90 -12.89 1.35
C THR A 147 -13.44 -13.46 0.02
N GLU A 148 -13.94 -14.63 -0.35
CA GLU A 148 -13.80 -15.13 -1.71
C GLU A 148 -14.78 -14.41 -2.63
N ILE A 149 -14.25 -13.85 -3.72
CA ILE A 149 -15.05 -13.16 -4.73
C ILE A 149 -14.96 -13.94 -6.03
N TYR A 150 -16.12 -14.33 -6.56
CA TYR A 150 -16.26 -15.00 -7.84
C TYR A 150 -16.65 -13.98 -8.89
N VAL A 151 -15.88 -13.93 -9.98
CA VAL A 151 -16.07 -12.95 -11.06
C VAL A 151 -16.45 -13.67 -12.34
N PRO A 152 -17.47 -13.19 -13.07
CA PRO A 152 -17.83 -13.75 -14.36
C PRO A 152 -16.71 -13.54 -15.38
N ILE A 153 -16.28 -14.63 -15.99
CA ILE A 153 -15.35 -14.64 -17.11
C ILE A 153 -16.12 -15.08 -18.35
N PHE A 154 -16.21 -14.21 -19.35
CA PHE A 154 -16.74 -14.59 -20.66
C PHE A 154 -15.63 -15.23 -21.48
N GLU A 155 -15.93 -16.38 -22.06
CA GLU A 155 -15.02 -17.10 -22.94
C GLU A 155 -15.64 -17.17 -24.34
N ALA A 156 -14.87 -16.80 -25.36
CA ALA A 156 -15.26 -16.90 -26.75
C ALA A 156 -14.22 -17.70 -27.54
N ARG A 157 -14.69 -18.62 -28.37
CA ARG A 157 -13.83 -19.37 -29.28
C ARG A 157 -13.60 -18.56 -30.54
N LEU A 158 -12.34 -18.24 -30.82
CA LEU A 158 -11.93 -17.55 -32.03
C LEU A 158 -11.54 -18.59 -33.08
N VAL A 159 -12.07 -18.46 -34.30
CA VAL A 159 -11.72 -19.33 -35.43
C VAL A 159 -11.14 -18.47 -36.55
N GLY A 160 -9.85 -18.65 -36.79
CA GLY A 160 -9.10 -17.95 -37.82
C GLY A 160 -8.89 -18.79 -39.09
N PRO A 161 -8.18 -18.22 -40.09
CA PRO A 161 -7.81 -18.93 -41.31
C PRO A 161 -7.08 -20.25 -41.01
N LYS A 162 -7.26 -21.25 -41.90
CA LYS A 162 -6.72 -22.61 -41.74
C LYS A 162 -7.21 -23.34 -40.49
N SER A 163 -8.43 -23.03 -40.03
CA SER A 163 -9.04 -23.64 -38.84
C SER A 163 -8.22 -23.45 -37.57
N LYS A 164 -7.41 -22.39 -37.49
CA LYS A 164 -6.70 -22.04 -36.26
C LYS A 164 -7.74 -21.65 -35.20
N VAL A 165 -7.71 -22.32 -34.07
CA VAL A 165 -8.62 -22.07 -32.94
C VAL A 165 -7.85 -21.39 -31.83
N ASP A 166 -8.42 -20.33 -31.28
CA ASP A 166 -7.92 -19.65 -30.08
C ASP A 166 -9.06 -19.38 -29.09
N LEU A 167 -8.73 -19.03 -27.85
CA LEU A 167 -9.70 -18.67 -26.82
C LEU A 167 -9.48 -17.24 -26.36
N LEU A 168 -10.53 -16.43 -26.48
CA LEU A 168 -10.59 -15.10 -25.90
C LEU A 168 -11.28 -15.18 -24.54
N ARG A 169 -10.64 -14.68 -23.50
CA ARG A 169 -11.22 -14.57 -22.17
C ARG A 169 -11.29 -13.12 -21.73
N ILE A 170 -12.47 -12.70 -21.30
CA ILE A 170 -12.75 -11.34 -20.83
C ILE A 170 -13.17 -11.43 -19.37
N ASP A 171 -12.41 -10.76 -18.50
CA ASP A 171 -12.84 -10.45 -17.15
C ASP A 171 -13.89 -9.35 -17.21
N ALA A 172 -15.16 -9.74 -17.00
CA ALA A 172 -16.29 -8.83 -17.13
C ALA A 172 -16.34 -7.78 -16.02
N SER A 173 -15.75 -8.07 -14.85
CA SER A 173 -15.62 -7.06 -13.81
C SER A 173 -14.59 -6.03 -14.25
N ARG A 174 -13.35 -6.43 -14.52
CA ARG A 174 -12.25 -5.50 -14.78
C ARG A 174 -12.17 -4.95 -16.20
N ASN A 175 -13.08 -5.36 -17.09
CA ASN A 175 -13.06 -5.08 -18.52
C ASN A 175 -11.66 -5.35 -19.13
N LYS A 176 -11.10 -6.53 -18.81
CA LYS A 176 -9.70 -6.88 -19.14
C LYS A 176 -9.62 -8.22 -19.88
N LEU A 177 -8.79 -8.29 -20.91
CA LEU A 177 -8.41 -9.54 -21.57
C LEU A 177 -7.45 -10.35 -20.66
N LEU A 178 -7.69 -11.65 -20.55
CA LEU A 178 -6.91 -12.59 -19.72
C LEU A 178 -5.94 -13.43 -20.54
#